data_AF-A0A7V0RZZ1-F1
#
_entry.id   AF-A0A7V0RZZ1-F1
#
_cell.length_a   1.000
_cell.length_b   1.000
_cell.length_c   1.000
_cell.angle_alpha   90.00
_cell.angle_beta   90.00
_cell.angle_gamma   90.00
#
_symmetry.space_group_name_H-M   'P 1'
#
loop_
_entity.id
_entity.type
_entity.pdbx_description
1 polymer ?
#
loop_
_entity_poly.entity_id
_entity_poly.type
_entity_poly.pdbx_seq_one_letter_code
_entity_poly.pdbx_strand_id
1 'polypeptide(L)' 'MKQLYPNLISEIAPIDETLTIEGREAYWVRISNKPEINQNKPQVLFTALTHAREPVPMQQMLLQTYSATLLRHACRN' A
#
# COMPACT_ATOMS: atom_id res chain seq x y z
N MET A 1 6.35 8.04 1.02
CA MET A 1 7.06 6.77 0.71
C MET A 1 7.54 6.68 -0.74
N LYS A 2 6.70 7.01 -1.74
CA LYS A 2 7.11 7.01 -3.17
C LYS A 2 8.45 7.72 -3.45
N GLN A 3 8.65 8.92 -2.88
CA GLN A 3 9.88 9.70 -3.06
C GLN A 3 11.16 8.96 -2.63
N LEU A 4 11.09 8.14 -1.58
CA LEU A 4 12.22 7.36 -1.08
C LEU A 4 12.43 6.06 -1.88
N TYR A 5 11.35 5.49 -2.42
CA TYR A 5 11.36 4.21 -3.13
C TYR A 5 10.57 4.27 -4.45
N PRO A 6 11.01 5.08 -5.43
CA PRO A 6 10.23 5.38 -6.63
C PRO A 6 9.99 4.17 -7.54
N ASN A 7 10.89 3.18 -7.50
CA ASN A 7 10.82 1.96 -8.32
C ASN A 7 10.04 0.81 -7.66
N LEU A 8 9.58 0.98 -6.42
CA LEU A 8 8.97 -0.09 -5.64
C LEU A 8 7.54 0.21 -5.19
N ILE A 9 7.20 1.48 -4.98
CA ILE A 9 5.89 1.91 -4.51
C ILE A 9 5.24 2.79 -5.58
N SER A 10 3.92 2.67 -5.78
CA SER A 10 3.15 3.57 -6.64
C SER A 10 2.91 4.93 -5.99
N GLU A 11 2.33 5.87 -6.73
CA GLU A 11 1.70 7.02 -6.10
C GLU A 11 0.46 6.60 -5.29
N ILE A 12 0.09 7.43 -4.33
CA ILE A 12 -1.15 7.24 -3.56
C ILE A 12 -2.30 7.59 -4.50
N ALA A 13 -3.25 6.68 -4.63
CA ALA A 13 -4.43 6.88 -5.45
C ALA A 13 -5.70 6.57 -4.65
N PRO A 14 -6.83 7.22 -4.97
CA PRO A 14 -8.13 6.78 -4.49
C PRO A 14 -8.41 5.36 -5.01
N ILE A 15 -9.13 4.56 -4.22
CA ILE A 15 -9.53 3.21 -4.63
C ILE A 15 -10.57 3.23 -5.74
N ASP A 16 -11.44 4.24 -5.73
CA ASP A 16 -12.60 4.41 -6.60
C ASP A 16 -13.12 5.85 -6.48
N GLU A 17 -14.08 6.23 -7.31
CA GLU A 17 -14.83 7.50 -7.22
C GLU A 17 -15.81 7.52 -6.03
N THR A 18 -16.12 6.35 -5.45
CA THR A 18 -16.99 6.22 -4.29
C THR A 18 -16.36 6.83 -3.04
N LEU A 19 -17.06 7.80 -2.44
CA LEU A 19 -16.68 8.41 -1.17
C LEU A 19 -17.32 7.70 0.03
N THR A 20 -16.69 7.83 1.19
CA THR A 20 -17.32 7.48 2.47
C THR A 20 -18.56 8.34 2.74
N ILE A 21 -19.38 7.93 3.72
CA ILE A 21 -20.60 8.66 4.11
C ILE A 21 -20.36 10.12 4.54
N GLU A 22 -19.13 10.46 4.93
CA GLU A 22 -18.71 11.82 5.30
C GLU A 22 -17.90 12.52 4.19
N GLY A 23 -17.91 12.00 2.96
CA GLY A 23 -17.27 12.61 1.81
C GLY A 23 -15.74 12.47 1.76
N ARG A 24 -15.16 11.49 2.47
CA ARG A 24 -13.71 11.21 2.43
C ARG A 24 -13.39 10.10 1.45
N GLU A 25 -12.26 10.23 0.77
CA GLU A 25 -11.67 9.21 -0.10
C GLU A 25 -10.98 8.11 0.71
N ALA A 26 -10.98 6.90 0.17
CA ALA A 26 -10.16 5.80 0.67
C ALA A 26 -8.96 5.60 -0.27
N TYR A 27 -7.77 5.47 0.31
CA TYR A 27 -6.52 5.44 -0.44
C TYR A 27 -5.90 4.05 -0.47
N TRP A 28 -5.15 3.78 -1.53
CA TRP A 28 -4.32 2.57 -1.64
C TRP A 28 -2.97 2.89 -2.25
N VAL A 29 -2.04 1.95 -2.09
CA VAL A 29 -0.73 1.96 -2.73
C VAL A 29 -0.40 0.55 -3.21
N ARG A 30 0.38 0.48 -4.28
CA ARG A 30 0.90 -0.78 -4.80
C ARG A 30 2.38 -0.90 -4.51
N ILE A 31 2.79 -2.07 -4.03
CA ILE A 31 4.20 -2.40 -3.80
C ILE A 31 4.60 -3.50 -4.79
N SER A 32 5.41 -3.14 -5.79
CA SER A 32 5.91 -4.08 -6.80
C SER A 32 7.18 -3.54 -7.45
N ASN A 33 7.96 -4.41 -8.10
CA ASN A 33 9.15 -4.00 -8.84
C ASN A 33 8.85 -3.14 -10.08
N LYS A 34 7.60 -3.12 -10.56
CA LYS A 34 7.09 -2.14 -11.52
C LYS A 34 5.70 -1.70 -11.06
N PRO A 35 5.62 -0.70 -10.16
CA PRO A 35 4.39 -0.35 -9.45
C PRO A 35 3.42 0.52 -10.26
N GLU A 36 3.77 0.89 -11.51
CA GLU A 36 2.89 1.65 -12.42
C GLU A 36 2.16 0.78 -13.47
N ILE A 37 2.65 -0.44 -13.77
CA ILE A 37 2.01 -1.34 -14.76
C ILE A 37 1.41 -2.59 -14.13
N ASN A 38 0.25 -3.05 -14.59
CA ASN A 38 -0.29 -4.35 -14.17
C ASN A 38 0.61 -5.47 -14.74
N GLN A 39 1.05 -6.40 -13.88
CA GLN A 39 1.95 -7.48 -14.25
C GLN A 39 1.21 -8.81 -14.12
N ASN A 40 1.53 -9.77 -14.99
CA ASN A 40 1.04 -11.14 -14.86
C ASN A 40 1.78 -11.89 -13.74
N LYS A 41 1.54 -11.47 -12.50
CA LYS A 41 2.08 -12.05 -11.26
C LYS A 41 0.95 -12.24 -10.26
N PRO A 42 1.07 -13.18 -9.31
CA PRO A 42 0.13 -13.29 -8.20
C PRO A 42 0.05 -11.97 -7.42
N GLN A 43 -1.17 -11.60 -7.03
CA GLN A 43 -1.47 -10.38 -6.31
C GLN A 43 -2.04 -10.72 -4.93
N VAL A 44 -1.67 -9.93 -3.93
CA VAL A 44 -2.18 -10.07 -2.57
C VAL A 44 -2.69 -8.70 -2.13
N LEU A 45 -3.90 -8.68 -1.57
CA LEU A 45 -4.52 -7.49 -1.00
C LEU A 45 -4.42 -7.54 0.51
N PHE A 46 -3.99 -6.42 1.10
CA PHE A 46 -4.04 -6.19 2.53
C PHE A 46 -4.93 -4.96 2.78
N THR A 47 -5.86 -5.08 3.73
CA THR A 47 -6.78 -4.02 4.13
C THR A 47 -6.86 -3.95 5.65
N ALA A 48 -7.28 -2.81 6.19
CA ALA A 48 -7.35 -2.54 7.62
C ALA A 48 -8.49 -1.55 7.93
N LEU A 49 -8.77 -1.40 9.22
CA LEU A 49 -9.74 -0.42 9.75
C LEU A 49 -11.18 -0.61 9.23
N THR A 50 -11.58 -1.84 8.88
CA THR A 50 -12.99 -2.16 8.58
C THR A 50 -13.90 -1.86 9.77
N HIS A 51 -13.42 -2.15 10.99
CA HIS A 51 -14.04 -1.66 12.22
C HIS A 51 -13.19 -0.54 12.82
N ALA A 52 -13.81 0.62 13.04
CA ALA A 52 -13.13 1.81 13.58
C ALA A 52 -12.52 1.59 14.98
N ARG A 53 -13.05 0.64 15.76
CA ARG A 53 -12.57 0.30 17.12
C ARG A 53 -11.33 -0.58 17.16
N GLU A 54 -10.85 -1.05 16.00
CA GLU A 54 -9.70 -1.94 15.87
C GLU A 54 -8.53 -1.16 15.23
N PRO A 55 -7.77 -0.34 16.00
CA PRO A 55 -6.71 0.49 15.41
C PRO A 55 -5.41 -0.28 15.11
N VAL A 56 -5.21 -1.46 15.70
CA VAL A 56 -3.98 -2.26 15.56
C VAL A 56 -3.66 -2.65 14.09
N PRO A 57 -4.64 -3.07 13.26
CA PRO A 57 -4.41 -3.34 11.84
C PRO A 57 -3.85 -2.15 11.04
N MET A 58 -4.08 -0.91 11.48
CA MET A 58 -3.45 0.27 10.85
C MET A 58 -1.93 0.22 11.01
N GLN A 59 -1.45 -0.11 12.21
CA GLN A 59 -0.02 -0.26 12.47
C GLN A 59 0.55 -1.44 11.69
N GLN A 60 -0.21 -2.54 11.57
CA GLN A 60 0.17 -3.67 10.73
C GLN A 60 0.37 -3.26 9.27
N MET A 61 -0.51 -2.43 8.69
CA MET A 61 -0.35 -1.94 7.31
C MET A 61 0.93 -1.12 7.13
N LEU A 62 1.25 -0.24 8.10
CA LEU A 62 2.50 0.53 8.09
C LEU A 62 3.72 -0.39 8.17
N LEU A 63 3.69 -1.39 9.06
CA LEU A 63 4.77 -2.38 9.16
C LEU A 63 4.93 -3.21 7.88
N GLN A 64 3.82 -3.63 7.26
CA GLN A 64 3.84 -4.40 6.01
C GLN A 64 4.48 -3.60 4.87
N THR A 65 4.14 -2.31 4.76
CA THR A 65 4.74 -1.43 3.74
C THR A 65 6.24 -1.23 3.99
N TYR A 66 6.67 -1.04 5.24
CA TYR A 66 8.07 -0.87 5.61
C TYR A 66 8.91 -2.13 5.37
N SER A 67 8.47 -3.29 5.87
CA SER A 67 9.17 -4.57 5.73
C SER A 67 9.35 -4.97 4.25
N ALA A 68 8.34 -4.72 3.41
CA ALA A 68 8.43 -4.99 1.97
C ALA A 68 9.49 -4.12 1.27
N THR A 69 9.73 -2.90 1.75
CA THR A 69 10.81 -2.02 1.23
C THR A 69 12.20 -2.46 1.69
N LEU A 70 12.34 -2.76 2.98
CA LEU A 70 13.62 -3.12 3.60
C LEU A 70 14.18 -4.44 3.06
N LEU A 71 13.35 -5.49 2.98
CA LEU A 71 13.80 -6.81 2.53
C LEU A 71 14.35 -6.78 1.09
N ARG A 72 13.76 -5.95 0.21
CA ARG A 72 14.27 -5.81 -1.16
C ARG A 72 15.52 -4.95 -1.26
N HIS A 73 15.69 -3.96 -0.39
CA HIS A 73 16.91 -3.15 -0.37
C HIS A 73 18.07 -3.89 0.29
N ALA A 74 17.80 -4.71 1.30
CA ALA A 74 18.80 -5.53 1.99
C ALA A 74 19.31 -6.70 1.14
N CYS A 75 18.44 -7.37 0.38
CA CYS A 75 18.84 -8.45 -0.55
C CYS A 75 19.45 -7.96 -1.88
N ARG A 76 19.73 -6.65 -2.03
CA ARG A 76 20.32 -6.08 -3.26
C ARG A 76 21.78 -5.66 -3.12
N ASN A 77 22.43 -6.03 -2.01
CA ASN A 77 23.88 -5.91 -1.79
C ASN A 77 24.50 -7.30 -1.69
#